data_AF-A0A1H8A7D0-F1
#
_entry.id   AF-A0A1H8A7D0-F1
#
_cell.length_a   1.000
_cell.length_b   1.000
_cell.length_c   1.000
_cell.angle_alpha   90.00
_cell.angle_beta   90.00
_cell.angle_gamma   90.00
#
_symmetry.space_group_name_H-M   'P 1'
#
loop_
_entity.id
_entity.type
_entity.pdbx_description
1 polymer ?
#
loop_
_entity_poly.entity_id
_entity_poly.type
_entity_poly.pdbx_seq_one_letter_code
_entity_poly.pdbx_strand_id
1 'polypeptide(L)'
;MDTKVGKRGGYHHGDLRQAMIDAAEAVLAEKGVGGFTLRECARRAGVSPAAPAHHFGNLVGLLTAIATLGFDDLSQTMEAAIAKAEASGGDRLAAICEGYLAVALTRPGRFRVVFGRLGLKSGDDDLRRAAVRAFGILVRETKLALGREVDADVLMRLPSSYGDDADLAEILFVWSITHGFSTMLIDGQLAPLEMQPGGRERLIALYSGRLMEMLLAAVRASTPKPLANPASHG
;
A
#
# COMPACT_ATOMS: atom_id res chain seq x y z
N MET A 1 32.43 43.02 29.11
CA MET A 1 31.00 42.70 28.99
C MET A 1 30.63 42.91 27.53
N ASP A 2 30.29 41.85 26.80
CA ASP A 2 29.09 41.80 25.96
C ASP A 2 29.03 40.48 25.18
N THR A 3 28.01 39.72 25.57
CA THR A 3 27.53 38.44 25.05
C THR A 3 27.05 38.54 23.59
N LYS A 4 27.50 37.63 22.72
CA LYS A 4 26.81 37.36 21.44
C LYS A 4 26.02 36.06 21.52
N VAL A 5 24.70 36.27 21.52
CA VAL A 5 23.60 35.32 21.59
C VAL A 5 23.61 34.34 20.42
N GLY A 6 23.39 33.06 20.71
CA GLY A 6 23.28 31.98 19.74
C GLY A 6 22.05 32.09 18.83
N LYS A 7 22.26 31.81 17.54
CA LYS A 7 21.19 31.66 16.56
C LYS A 7 20.65 30.22 16.67
N ARG A 8 19.55 30.03 17.41
CA ARG A 8 18.79 28.78 17.38
C ARG A 8 18.12 28.67 16.02
N GLY A 9 18.66 27.80 15.17
CA GLY A 9 18.05 27.44 13.88
C GLY A 9 16.65 26.89 14.13
N GLY A 10 15.67 27.46 13.43
CA GLY A 10 14.27 27.06 13.52
C GLY A 10 14.14 25.57 13.20
N TYR A 11 13.59 24.82 14.14
CA TYR A 11 13.24 23.43 13.97
C TYR A 11 12.16 23.37 12.89
N HIS A 12 12.51 22.92 11.68
CA HIS A 12 11.54 22.72 10.62
C HIS A 12 10.61 21.57 11.05
N HIS A 13 9.33 21.85 11.32
CA HIS A 13 8.36 20.82 11.74
C HIS A 13 8.23 19.65 10.74
N GLY A 14 8.54 19.88 9.47
CA GLY A 14 8.62 18.82 8.45
C GLY A 14 9.76 17.83 8.70
N ASP A 15 10.87 18.28 9.27
CA ASP A 15 12.05 17.48 9.56
C ASP A 15 11.76 16.47 10.68
N LEU A 16 11.04 16.90 11.72
CA LEU A 16 10.62 16.02 12.82
C LEU A 16 9.62 14.96 12.35
N ARG A 17 8.60 15.35 11.56
CA ARG A 17 7.59 14.40 11.07
C ARG A 17 8.24 13.33 10.20
N GLN A 18 9.07 13.74 9.25
CA GLN A 18 9.76 12.82 8.35
C GLN A 18 10.77 11.95 9.10
N ALA A 19 11.60 12.53 9.98
CA ALA A 19 12.56 11.76 10.79
C ALA A 19 11.86 10.71 11.67
N MET A 20 10.69 11.01 12.20
CA MET A 20 9.89 10.06 12.98
C MET A 20 9.35 8.91 12.13
N ILE A 21 8.93 9.20 10.89
CA ILE A 21 8.46 8.18 9.93
C ILE A 21 9.63 7.29 9.49
N ASP A 22 10.77 7.88 9.14
CA ASP A 22 11.95 7.13 8.70
C ASP A 22 12.48 6.24 9.83
N ALA A 23 12.55 6.78 11.05
CA ALA A 23 12.90 6.02 12.24
C ALA A 23 11.91 4.88 12.49
N ALA A 24 10.62 5.13 12.33
CA ALA A 24 9.59 4.11 12.47
C ALA A 24 9.73 2.99 11.44
N GLU A 25 9.95 3.32 10.18
CA GLU A 25 10.16 2.35 9.10
C GLU A 25 11.38 1.46 9.37
N ALA A 26 12.47 2.04 9.88
CA ALA A 26 13.64 1.27 10.30
C ALA A 26 13.31 0.31 11.45
N VAL A 27 12.54 0.73 12.46
CA VAL A 27 12.12 -0.16 13.56
C VAL A 27 11.25 -1.30 13.04
N LEU A 28 10.30 -1.00 12.15
CA LEU A 28 9.39 -1.99 11.56
C LEU A 28 10.16 -3.00 10.71
N ALA A 29 11.21 -2.58 10.00
CA ALA A 29 12.06 -3.47 9.22
C ALA A 29 12.87 -4.43 10.11
N GLU A 30 13.40 -3.95 11.24
CA GLU A 30 14.26 -4.77 12.12
C GLU A 30 13.49 -5.67 13.08
N LYS A 31 12.42 -5.14 13.69
CA LYS A 31 11.74 -5.78 14.84
C LYS A 31 10.32 -6.23 14.52
N GLY A 32 9.84 -5.93 13.31
CA GLY A 32 8.42 -6.05 12.99
C GLY A 32 7.56 -5.19 13.93
N VAL A 33 6.27 -5.52 13.99
CA VAL A 33 5.32 -4.70 14.74
C VAL A 33 5.34 -4.97 16.25
N GLY A 34 5.67 -6.20 16.67
CA GLY A 34 5.67 -6.60 18.08
C GLY A 34 6.67 -5.83 18.96
N GLY A 35 7.71 -5.23 18.38
CA GLY A 35 8.70 -4.40 19.06
C GLY A 35 8.55 -2.89 18.86
N PHE A 36 7.46 -2.46 18.24
CA PHE A 36 7.30 -1.08 17.77
C PHE A 36 6.71 -0.17 18.87
N THR A 37 7.46 0.84 19.32
CA THR A 37 6.98 1.83 20.30
C THR A 37 7.32 3.27 19.91
N LEU A 38 6.49 4.22 20.33
CA LEU A 38 6.68 5.64 20.02
C LEU A 38 8.00 6.18 20.60
N ARG A 39 8.39 5.68 21.77
CA ARG A 39 9.63 6.06 22.45
C ARG A 39 10.88 5.57 21.72
N GLU A 40 10.84 4.35 21.19
CA GLU A 40 11.94 3.83 20.37
C GLU A 40 12.08 4.61 19.06
N CYS A 41 10.96 4.96 18.42
CA CYS A 41 10.96 5.81 17.23
C CYS A 41 11.57 7.18 17.52
N ALA A 42 11.17 7.83 18.63
CA ALA A 42 11.75 9.10 19.08
C ALA A 42 13.26 9.02 19.32
N ARG A 43 13.69 7.97 20.02
CA ARG A 43 15.11 7.73 20.30
C ARG A 43 15.92 7.61 19.01
N ARG A 44 15.41 6.87 18.02
CA ARG A 44 16.07 6.69 16.72
C ARG A 44 16.04 7.95 15.85
N ALA A 45 14.94 8.70 15.90
CA ALA A 45 14.84 9.99 15.21
C ALA A 45 15.72 11.08 15.84
N GLY A 46 16.37 10.81 16.98
CA GLY A 46 17.25 11.78 17.65
C GLY A 46 16.49 12.94 18.32
N VAL A 47 15.21 12.73 18.64
CA VAL A 47 14.32 13.77 19.15
C VAL A 47 13.96 13.52 20.60
N SER A 48 13.49 14.56 21.31
CA SER A 48 13.09 14.39 22.70
C SER A 48 11.89 13.43 22.81
N PRO A 49 11.77 12.64 23.90
CA PRO A 49 10.66 11.71 24.07
C PRO A 49 9.27 12.37 24.06
N ALA A 50 9.19 13.67 24.35
CA ALA A 50 7.94 14.44 24.34
C ALA A 50 7.57 14.97 22.94
N ALA A 51 8.53 15.13 22.04
CA ALA A 51 8.30 15.72 20.71
C ALA A 51 7.25 14.99 19.86
N PRO A 52 7.20 13.64 19.79
CA PRO A 52 6.21 12.94 18.97
C PRO A 52 4.78 13.09 19.48
N ALA A 53 4.58 13.28 20.79
CA ALA A 53 3.24 13.36 21.38
C ALA A 53 2.47 14.58 20.83
N HIS A 54 3.17 15.68 20.54
CA HIS A 54 2.55 16.86 19.92
C HIS A 54 2.19 16.67 18.44
N HIS A 55 2.93 15.83 17.71
CA HIS A 55 2.75 15.62 16.28
C HIS A 55 1.81 14.47 15.93
N PHE A 56 1.88 13.39 16.70
CA PHE A 56 1.18 12.14 16.44
C PHE A 56 0.21 11.76 17.56
N GLY A 57 0.26 12.42 18.72
CA GLY A 57 -0.50 12.03 19.90
C GLY A 57 0.07 10.76 20.55
N ASN A 58 -0.07 9.63 19.86
CA ASN A 58 0.32 8.31 20.33
C ASN A 58 0.87 7.44 19.18
N LEU A 59 1.17 6.18 19.49
CA LEU A 59 1.65 5.21 18.51
C LEU A 59 0.66 4.99 17.35
N VAL A 60 -0.63 4.98 17.66
CA VAL A 60 -1.71 4.81 16.68
C VAL A 60 -1.69 5.97 15.67
N GLY A 61 -1.50 7.21 16.13
CA GLY A 61 -1.39 8.35 15.23
C GLY A 61 -0.14 8.31 14.34
N LEU A 62 1.00 7.81 14.85
CA LEU A 62 2.20 7.61 14.03
C LEU A 62 1.97 6.52 12.96
N LEU A 63 1.39 5.39 13.34
CA LEU A 63 1.05 4.31 12.40
C LEU A 63 0.01 4.76 11.36
N THR A 64 -0.96 5.58 11.76
CA THR A 64 -1.97 6.19 10.85
C THR A 64 -1.29 7.09 9.83
N ALA A 65 -0.34 7.92 10.26
CA ALA A 65 0.44 8.78 9.36
C ALA A 65 1.29 7.96 8.37
N ILE A 66 1.92 6.88 8.83
CA ILE A 66 2.70 5.97 7.98
C ILE A 66 1.79 5.23 6.99
N ALA A 67 0.63 4.74 7.42
CA ALA A 67 -0.35 4.09 6.57
C ALA A 67 -0.88 5.03 5.48
N THR A 68 -1.17 6.29 5.84
CA THR A 68 -1.61 7.33 4.88
C THR A 68 -0.56 7.52 3.79
N LEU A 69 0.71 7.73 4.18
CA LEU A 69 1.82 7.83 3.23
C LEU A 69 2.01 6.56 2.40
N GLY A 70 1.75 5.38 2.97
CA GLY A 70 1.84 4.12 2.26
C GLY A 70 0.78 3.96 1.17
N PHE A 71 -0.46 4.37 1.43
CA PHE A 71 -1.49 4.37 0.39
C PHE A 71 -1.26 5.44 -0.68
N ASP A 72 -0.75 6.61 -0.31
CA ASP A 72 -0.38 7.66 -1.26
C ASP A 72 0.74 7.19 -2.19
N ASP A 73 1.80 6.61 -1.63
CA ASP A 73 2.93 6.04 -2.35
C ASP A 73 2.51 4.90 -3.28
N LEU A 74 1.63 4.02 -2.79
CA LEU A 74 1.06 2.95 -3.59
C LEU A 74 0.29 3.51 -4.80
N SER A 75 -0.58 4.48 -4.55
CA SER A 75 -1.38 5.11 -5.61
C SER A 75 -0.50 5.84 -6.63
N GLN A 76 0.51 6.57 -6.18
CA GLN A 76 1.46 7.28 -7.07
C GLN A 76 2.26 6.29 -7.92
N THR A 77 2.75 5.21 -7.32
CA THR A 77 3.52 4.19 -8.02
C THR A 77 2.68 3.47 -9.08
N MET A 78 1.44 3.10 -8.75
CA MET A 78 0.52 2.49 -9.71
C MET A 78 0.17 3.43 -10.88
N GLU A 79 -0.14 4.71 -10.62
CA GLU A 79 -0.43 5.68 -11.69
C GLU A 79 0.80 5.95 -12.57
N ALA A 80 2.00 6.02 -12.00
CA ALA A 80 3.23 6.16 -12.77
C ALA A 80 3.48 4.92 -13.65
N ALA A 81 3.21 3.72 -13.14
CA ALA A 81 3.32 2.48 -13.90
C ALA A 81 2.30 2.44 -15.06
N ILE A 82 1.06 2.87 -14.82
CA ILE A 82 0.03 3.05 -15.85
C ILE A 82 0.53 3.98 -16.96
N ALA A 83 0.98 5.19 -16.60
CA ALA A 83 1.42 6.18 -17.60
C ALA A 83 2.57 5.64 -18.46
N LYS A 84 3.50 4.88 -17.86
CA LYS A 84 4.58 4.22 -18.59
C LYS A 84 4.04 3.14 -19.54
N ALA A 85 3.11 2.30 -19.07
CA ALA A 85 2.50 1.26 -19.89
C ALA A 85 1.76 1.87 -21.09
N GLU A 86 0.99 2.94 -20.89
CA GLU A 86 0.32 3.63 -22.01
C GLU A 86 1.29 4.14 -23.05
N ALA A 87 2.38 4.78 -22.63
CA ALA A 87 3.40 5.30 -23.53
C ALA A 87 4.10 4.20 -24.34
N SER A 88 4.18 2.98 -23.82
CA SER A 88 4.82 1.84 -24.48
C SER A 88 3.84 0.83 -25.10
N GLY A 89 2.53 1.09 -25.07
CA GLY A 89 1.50 0.13 -25.51
C GLY A 89 1.38 -1.13 -24.64
N GLY A 90 1.81 -1.05 -23.38
CA GLY A 90 1.70 -2.13 -22.40
C GLY A 90 0.32 -2.25 -21.76
N ASP A 91 0.14 -3.31 -20.97
CA ASP A 91 -1.09 -3.60 -20.25
C ASP A 91 -1.19 -2.81 -18.93
N ARG A 92 -2.21 -1.98 -18.79
CA ARG A 92 -2.42 -1.14 -17.60
C ARG A 92 -2.73 -1.94 -16.33
N LEU A 93 -3.47 -3.05 -16.45
CA LEU A 93 -3.79 -3.90 -15.30
C LEU A 93 -2.53 -4.64 -14.81
N ALA A 94 -1.70 -5.12 -15.74
CA ALA A 94 -0.38 -5.64 -15.38
C ALA A 94 0.48 -4.58 -14.68
N ALA A 95 0.50 -3.36 -15.22
CA ALA A 95 1.31 -2.26 -14.70
C ALA A 95 0.95 -1.90 -13.25
N ILE A 96 -0.34 -1.87 -12.88
CA ILE A 96 -0.70 -1.61 -11.47
C ILE A 96 -0.27 -2.75 -10.55
N CYS A 97 -0.36 -4.00 -11.01
CA CYS A 97 0.06 -5.15 -10.23
C CYS A 97 1.59 -5.15 -9.99
N GLU A 98 2.37 -4.79 -11.01
CA GLU A 98 3.82 -4.60 -10.88
C GLU A 98 4.19 -3.42 -9.98
N GLY A 99 3.49 -2.29 -10.12
CA GLY A 99 3.67 -1.12 -9.25
C GLY A 99 3.35 -1.45 -7.79
N TYR A 100 2.30 -2.24 -7.57
CA TYR A 100 1.93 -2.74 -6.25
C TYR A 100 3.03 -3.62 -5.64
N LEU A 101 3.55 -4.59 -6.40
CA LEU A 101 4.67 -5.44 -5.95
C LEU A 101 5.93 -4.62 -5.67
N ALA A 102 6.23 -3.62 -6.51
CA ALA A 102 7.39 -2.74 -6.33
C ALA A 102 7.33 -1.98 -5.00
N VAL A 103 6.16 -1.49 -4.59
CA VAL A 103 5.96 -0.83 -3.30
C VAL A 103 6.20 -1.79 -2.14
N ALA A 104 5.68 -3.02 -2.23
CA ALA A 104 5.93 -4.05 -1.22
C ALA A 104 7.42 -4.36 -1.07
N LEU A 105 8.15 -4.48 -2.18
CA LEU A 105 9.58 -4.80 -2.21
C LEU A 105 10.47 -3.65 -1.71
N THR A 106 10.16 -2.41 -2.11
CA THR A 106 10.97 -1.24 -1.76
C THR A 106 10.73 -0.76 -0.33
N ARG A 107 9.51 -0.94 0.21
CA ARG A 107 9.13 -0.47 1.55
C ARG A 107 8.32 -1.52 2.34
N PRO A 108 8.88 -2.72 2.61
CA PRO A 108 8.13 -3.83 3.21
C PRO A 108 7.59 -3.50 4.61
N GLY A 109 8.32 -2.73 5.43
CA GLY A 109 7.83 -2.28 6.74
C GLY A 109 6.58 -1.39 6.63
N ARG A 110 6.59 -0.43 5.69
CA ARG A 110 5.43 0.43 5.43
C ARG A 110 4.26 -0.37 4.86
N PHE A 111 4.53 -1.26 3.91
CA PHE A 111 3.51 -2.15 3.33
C PHE A 111 2.80 -2.99 4.40
N ARG A 112 3.55 -3.54 5.37
CA ARG A 112 2.98 -4.24 6.54
C ARG A 112 2.14 -3.33 7.44
N VAL A 113 2.42 -2.04 7.52
CA VAL A 113 1.57 -1.10 8.28
C VAL A 113 0.26 -0.81 7.54
N VAL A 114 0.33 -0.63 6.23
CA VAL A 114 -0.84 -0.38 5.37
C VAL A 114 -1.84 -1.54 5.43
N PHE A 115 -1.36 -2.79 5.33
CA PHE A 115 -2.21 -3.98 5.24
C PHE A 115 -2.22 -4.85 6.50
N GLY A 116 -1.33 -4.61 7.45
CA GLY A 116 -1.38 -5.22 8.77
C GLY A 116 -2.50 -4.57 9.58
N ARG A 117 -3.32 -5.38 10.25
CA ARG A 117 -4.48 -4.97 11.06
C ARG A 117 -4.09 -4.20 12.35
N LEU A 118 -3.16 -3.26 12.24
CA LEU A 118 -2.52 -2.57 13.34
C LEU A 118 -3.35 -1.36 13.75
N GLY A 119 -4.42 -1.60 14.52
CA GLY A 119 -5.09 -0.60 15.36
C GLY A 119 -5.01 0.85 14.88
N LEU A 120 -5.28 1.09 13.58
CA LEU A 120 -5.16 2.41 12.98
C LEU A 120 -6.26 3.29 13.57
N LYS A 121 -6.05 4.61 13.54
CA LYS A 121 -7.06 5.52 14.05
C LYS A 121 -8.31 5.39 13.19
N SER A 122 -9.37 4.84 13.78
CA SER A 122 -10.68 4.78 13.13
C SER A 122 -11.18 6.19 12.85
N GLY A 123 -11.77 6.40 11.67
CA GLY A 123 -12.33 7.69 11.26
C GLY A 123 -11.30 8.77 10.92
N ASP A 124 -10.02 8.42 10.69
CA ASP A 124 -9.04 9.38 10.15
C ASP A 124 -9.32 9.66 8.67
N ASP A 125 -9.64 10.91 8.35
CA ASP A 125 -10.09 11.32 7.03
C ASP A 125 -8.99 11.28 5.96
N ASP A 126 -7.74 11.57 6.34
CA ASP A 126 -6.60 11.56 5.41
C ASP A 126 -6.28 10.11 5.03
N LEU A 127 -6.18 9.22 6.04
CA LEU A 127 -6.02 7.79 5.82
C LEU A 127 -7.14 7.23 4.94
N ARG A 128 -8.40 7.59 5.25
CA ARG A 128 -9.56 7.13 4.49
C ARG A 128 -9.47 7.57 3.03
N ARG A 129 -9.16 8.84 2.74
CA ARG A 129 -9.03 9.33 1.36
C ARG A 129 -7.91 8.63 0.61
N ALA A 130 -6.75 8.43 1.24
CA ALA A 130 -5.62 7.72 0.61
C ALA A 130 -5.98 6.26 0.29
N ALA A 131 -6.58 5.54 1.25
CA ALA A 131 -6.99 4.14 1.07
C ALA A 131 -8.06 3.99 -0.02
N VAL A 132 -9.06 4.88 -0.03
CA VAL A 132 -10.13 4.93 -1.05
C VAL A 132 -9.53 5.15 -2.44
N ARG A 133 -8.59 6.07 -2.58
CA ARG A 133 -7.93 6.33 -3.86
C ARG A 133 -7.16 5.09 -4.36
N ALA A 134 -6.38 4.45 -3.51
CA ALA A 134 -5.62 3.26 -3.87
C ALA A 134 -6.53 2.11 -4.33
N PHE A 135 -7.61 1.86 -3.60
CA PHE A 135 -8.61 0.85 -3.97
C PHE A 135 -9.36 1.23 -5.26
N GLY A 136 -9.70 2.50 -5.44
CA GLY A 136 -10.35 2.99 -6.65
C GLY A 136 -9.51 2.79 -7.92
N ILE A 137 -8.17 2.89 -7.83
CA ILE A 137 -7.28 2.58 -8.96
C ILE A 137 -7.39 1.10 -9.36
N LEU A 138 -7.35 0.20 -8.37
CA LEU A 138 -7.57 -1.23 -8.61
C LEU A 138 -8.92 -1.47 -9.29
N VAL A 139 -10.00 -0.92 -8.74
CA VAL A 139 -11.35 -1.05 -9.33
C VAL A 139 -11.38 -0.55 -10.77
N ARG A 140 -10.85 0.66 -11.01
CA ARG A 140 -10.81 1.29 -12.33
C ARG A 140 -10.09 0.41 -13.34
N GLU A 141 -8.88 -0.04 -13.05
CA GLU A 141 -8.10 -0.84 -14.02
C GLU A 141 -8.68 -2.24 -14.22
N THR A 142 -9.23 -2.88 -13.18
CA THR A 142 -9.93 -4.16 -13.34
C THR A 142 -11.15 -4.00 -14.26
N LYS A 143 -11.98 -2.97 -14.03
CA LYS A 143 -13.15 -2.68 -14.87
C LYS A 143 -12.77 -2.34 -16.32
N LEU A 144 -11.74 -1.54 -16.54
CA LEU A 144 -11.23 -1.26 -17.89
C LEU A 144 -10.72 -2.53 -18.59
N ALA A 145 -10.02 -3.42 -17.88
CA ALA A 145 -9.56 -4.69 -18.44
C ALA A 145 -10.71 -5.65 -18.82
N LEU A 146 -11.86 -5.51 -18.15
CA LEU A 146 -13.12 -6.19 -18.46
C LEU A 146 -13.92 -5.50 -19.58
N GLY A 147 -13.44 -4.37 -20.11
CA GLY A 147 -14.13 -3.57 -21.12
C GLY A 147 -15.35 -2.81 -20.58
N ARG A 148 -15.38 -2.50 -19.28
CA ARG A 148 -16.46 -1.74 -18.63
C ARG A 148 -16.20 -0.24 -18.72
N GLU A 149 -17.28 0.51 -18.75
CA GLU A 149 -17.22 1.94 -18.44
C GLU A 149 -16.88 2.14 -16.96
N VAL A 150 -16.18 3.22 -16.65
CA VAL A 150 -15.80 3.55 -15.27
C VAL A 150 -16.32 4.95 -14.94
N ASP A 151 -17.00 5.03 -13.80
CA ASP A 151 -17.54 6.29 -13.32
C ASP A 151 -16.45 7.27 -12.89
N ALA A 152 -16.71 8.56 -13.11
CA ALA A 152 -15.74 9.62 -12.82
C ALA A 152 -15.33 9.70 -11.34
N ASP A 153 -16.18 9.25 -10.42
CA ASP A 153 -15.96 9.27 -8.98
C ASP A 153 -15.36 7.96 -8.43
N VAL A 154 -14.95 7.00 -9.27
CA VAL A 154 -14.39 5.69 -8.84
C VAL A 154 -13.29 5.80 -7.80
N LEU A 155 -12.46 6.86 -7.87
CA LEU A 155 -11.34 7.12 -6.95
C LEU A 155 -11.76 7.75 -5.61
N MET A 156 -13.04 8.10 -5.45
CA MET A 156 -13.62 8.72 -4.25
C MET A 156 -14.67 7.82 -3.58
N ARG A 157 -15.07 6.73 -4.22
CA ARG A 157 -16.05 5.77 -3.70
C ARG A 157 -15.47 4.90 -2.59
N LEU A 158 -16.22 4.80 -1.49
CA LEU A 158 -15.85 3.95 -0.37
C LEU A 158 -15.86 2.47 -0.80
N PRO A 159 -14.90 1.63 -0.34
CA PRO A 159 -14.92 0.20 -0.63
C PRO A 159 -16.25 -0.50 -0.32
N SER A 160 -16.97 -0.03 0.71
CA SER A 160 -18.28 -0.57 1.09
C SER A 160 -19.38 -0.38 0.03
N SER A 161 -19.22 0.56 -0.92
CA SER A 161 -20.20 0.74 -2.00
C SER A 161 -20.13 -0.34 -3.08
N TYR A 162 -19.07 -1.15 -3.07
CA TYR A 162 -18.87 -2.22 -4.06
C TYR A 162 -19.42 -3.57 -3.59
N GLY A 163 -20.12 -3.62 -2.46
CA GLY A 163 -20.64 -4.86 -1.87
C GLY A 163 -21.55 -5.66 -2.82
N ASP A 164 -22.27 -4.98 -3.71
CA ASP A 164 -23.15 -5.58 -4.72
C ASP A 164 -22.62 -5.38 -6.15
N ASP A 165 -21.36 -4.98 -6.32
CA ASP A 165 -20.78 -4.76 -7.65
C ASP A 165 -20.67 -6.08 -8.42
N ALA A 166 -21.12 -6.08 -9.67
CA ALA A 166 -21.13 -7.26 -10.53
C ALA A 166 -19.73 -7.79 -10.90
N ASP A 167 -18.70 -6.96 -10.75
CA ASP A 167 -17.30 -7.30 -11.00
C ASP A 167 -16.49 -7.45 -9.68
N LEU A 168 -17.16 -7.52 -8.52
CA LEU A 168 -16.46 -7.60 -7.22
C LEU A 168 -15.55 -8.83 -7.13
N ALA A 169 -15.96 -9.96 -7.71
CA ALA A 169 -15.15 -11.18 -7.70
C ALA A 169 -13.81 -10.98 -8.43
N GLU A 170 -13.82 -10.30 -9.56
CA GLU A 170 -12.65 -9.98 -10.38
C GLU A 170 -11.75 -8.96 -9.68
N ILE A 171 -12.34 -7.93 -9.06
CA ILE A 171 -11.61 -6.93 -8.26
C ILE A 171 -10.87 -7.62 -7.12
N LEU A 172 -11.57 -8.51 -6.38
CA LEU A 172 -10.97 -9.27 -5.29
C LEU A 172 -9.95 -10.30 -5.78
N PHE A 173 -10.16 -10.91 -6.95
CA PHE A 173 -9.22 -11.85 -7.56
C PHE A 173 -7.89 -11.18 -7.88
N VAL A 174 -7.92 -10.04 -8.58
CA VAL A 174 -6.72 -9.25 -8.90
C VAL A 174 -6.01 -8.83 -7.62
N TRP A 175 -6.76 -8.29 -6.64
CA TRP A 175 -6.15 -7.88 -5.38
C TRP A 175 -5.53 -9.04 -4.64
N SER A 176 -6.21 -10.19 -4.57
CA SER A 176 -5.77 -11.36 -3.81
C SER A 176 -4.48 -11.95 -4.37
N ILE A 177 -4.35 -12.09 -5.69
CA ILE A 177 -3.13 -12.62 -6.31
C ILE A 177 -1.95 -11.66 -6.07
N THR A 178 -2.16 -10.38 -6.35
CA THR A 178 -1.10 -9.37 -6.23
C THR A 178 -0.67 -9.16 -4.77
N HIS A 179 -1.64 -9.02 -3.86
CA HIS A 179 -1.39 -8.89 -2.43
C HIS A 179 -0.77 -10.17 -1.85
N GLY A 180 -1.34 -11.34 -2.18
CA GLY A 180 -0.86 -12.62 -1.69
C GLY A 180 0.58 -12.89 -2.11
N PHE A 181 0.91 -12.70 -3.39
CA PHE A 181 2.28 -12.87 -3.87
C PHE A 181 3.25 -11.88 -3.21
N SER A 182 2.86 -10.61 -3.10
CA SER A 182 3.66 -9.57 -2.45
C SER A 182 3.97 -9.94 -1.00
N THR A 183 2.94 -10.31 -0.22
CA THR A 183 3.06 -10.71 1.18
C THR A 183 3.92 -11.97 1.34
N MET A 184 3.67 -13.01 0.53
CA MET A 184 4.48 -14.24 0.55
C MET A 184 5.97 -13.95 0.31
N LEU A 185 6.28 -13.02 -0.59
CA LEU A 185 7.65 -12.67 -0.95
C LEU A 185 8.35 -11.78 0.09
N ILE A 186 7.65 -10.83 0.71
CA ILE A 186 8.25 -9.92 1.71
C ILE A 186 8.34 -10.56 3.10
N ASP A 187 7.46 -11.51 3.42
CA ASP A 187 7.46 -12.22 4.71
C ASP A 187 8.26 -13.54 4.66
N GLY A 188 8.97 -13.79 3.56
CA GLY A 188 9.90 -14.92 3.43
C GLY A 188 9.22 -16.28 3.32
N GLN A 189 7.92 -16.33 3.05
CA GLN A 189 7.19 -17.59 2.84
C GLN A 189 7.67 -18.32 1.58
N LEU A 190 8.31 -17.60 0.65
CA LEU A 190 8.93 -18.17 -0.55
C LEU A 190 10.44 -18.44 -0.39
N ALA A 191 11.02 -18.27 0.80
CA ALA A 191 12.45 -18.46 1.03
C ALA A 191 12.99 -19.83 0.53
N PRO A 192 12.27 -20.97 0.68
CA PRO A 192 12.73 -22.24 0.11
C PRO A 192 12.89 -22.22 -1.42
N LEU A 193 12.08 -21.43 -2.13
CA LEU A 193 12.15 -21.27 -3.59
C LEU A 193 13.24 -20.26 -4.00
N GLU A 194 13.59 -19.32 -3.11
CA GLU A 194 14.66 -18.34 -3.33
C GLU A 194 16.06 -18.98 -3.29
N MET A 195 16.24 -20.17 -2.71
CA MET A 195 17.53 -20.88 -2.62
C MET A 195 18.04 -21.46 -3.95
N GLN A 196 17.22 -21.47 -5.00
CA GLN A 196 17.59 -21.92 -6.35
C GLN A 196 18.40 -20.84 -7.10
N PRO A 197 19.19 -21.14 -8.17
CA PRO A 197 20.08 -20.19 -8.88
C PRO A 197 19.68 -18.69 -8.96
N GLY A 198 19.02 -18.09 -9.94
CA GLY A 198 18.55 -16.68 -9.86
C GLY A 198 17.46 -16.33 -8.80
N GLY A 199 17.47 -16.97 -7.63
CA GLY A 199 16.59 -16.83 -6.45
C GLY A 199 15.34 -15.94 -6.57
N ARG A 200 15.35 -14.85 -5.81
CA ARG A 200 14.25 -13.87 -5.72
C ARG A 200 13.91 -13.22 -7.05
N GLU A 201 14.91 -12.90 -7.86
CA GLU A 201 14.75 -12.25 -9.17
C GLU A 201 13.91 -13.10 -10.13
N ARG A 202 14.13 -14.43 -10.13
CA ARG A 202 13.29 -15.34 -10.92
C ARG A 202 11.85 -15.40 -10.44
N LEU A 203 11.60 -15.29 -9.13
CA LEU A 203 10.23 -15.24 -8.61
C LEU A 203 9.53 -13.95 -9.04
N ILE A 204 10.24 -12.82 -9.03
CA ILE A 204 9.74 -11.55 -9.55
C ILE A 204 9.47 -11.67 -11.07
N ALA A 205 10.38 -12.28 -11.84
CA ALA A 205 10.17 -12.52 -13.27
C ALA A 205 9.01 -13.48 -13.55
N LEU A 206 8.83 -14.52 -12.73
CA LEU A 206 7.68 -15.43 -12.78
C LEU A 206 6.36 -14.67 -12.54
N TYR A 207 6.37 -13.72 -11.60
CA TYR A 207 5.23 -12.85 -11.31
C TYR A 207 4.90 -11.93 -12.48
N SER A 208 5.87 -11.15 -12.97
CA SER A 208 5.70 -10.23 -14.11
C SER A 208 5.41 -10.94 -15.43
N GLY A 209 5.83 -12.21 -15.57
CA GLY A 209 5.54 -13.04 -16.74
C GLY A 209 4.32 -13.92 -16.54
N ARG A 210 4.56 -15.20 -16.24
CA ARG A 210 3.53 -16.24 -16.34
C ARG A 210 2.34 -16.04 -15.41
N LEU A 211 2.56 -15.59 -14.17
CA LEU A 211 1.43 -15.32 -13.26
C LEU A 211 0.58 -14.15 -13.76
N MET A 212 1.20 -13.11 -14.32
CA MET A 212 0.47 -12.00 -14.91
C MET A 212 -0.34 -12.43 -16.13
N GLU A 213 0.25 -13.24 -17.03
CA GLU A 213 -0.48 -13.81 -18.17
C GLU A 213 -1.72 -14.58 -17.73
N MET A 214 -1.60 -15.42 -16.69
CA MET A 214 -2.72 -16.18 -16.14
C MET A 214 -3.79 -15.27 -15.53
N LEU A 215 -3.38 -14.25 -14.77
CA LEU A 215 -4.28 -13.27 -14.17
C LEU A 215 -5.06 -12.51 -15.26
N LEU A 216 -4.36 -11.97 -16.26
CA LEU A 216 -4.97 -11.20 -17.34
C LEU A 216 -5.94 -12.07 -18.16
N ALA A 217 -5.55 -13.31 -18.47
CA ALA A 217 -6.40 -14.25 -19.19
C ALA A 217 -7.68 -14.57 -18.38
N ALA A 218 -7.55 -14.82 -17.07
CA ALA A 218 -8.69 -15.10 -16.20
C ALA A 218 -9.65 -13.91 -16.09
N VAL A 219 -9.13 -12.69 -15.90
CA VAL A 219 -9.96 -11.47 -15.82
C VAL A 219 -10.68 -11.26 -17.15
N ARG A 220 -9.99 -11.30 -18.29
CA ARG A 220 -10.58 -11.03 -19.62
C ARG A 220 -11.58 -12.08 -20.08
N ALA A 221 -11.44 -13.32 -19.61
CA ALA A 221 -12.41 -14.38 -19.89
C ALA A 221 -13.64 -14.33 -18.97
N SER A 222 -13.63 -13.49 -17.93
CA SER A 222 -14.73 -13.44 -16.97
C SER A 222 -15.97 -12.75 -17.52
N THR A 223 -17.12 -13.20 -17.04
CA THR A 223 -18.43 -12.63 -17.36
C THR A 223 -19.06 -12.07 -16.08
N PRO A 224 -19.72 -10.90 -16.12
CA PRO A 224 -20.31 -10.29 -14.93
C PRO A 224 -21.24 -11.23 -14.22
N LYS A 225 -21.09 -11.33 -12.91
CA LYS A 225 -21.99 -12.11 -12.08
C LYS A 225 -22.15 -11.42 -10.72
N PRO A 226 -23.27 -10.71 -10.50
CA PRO A 226 -23.58 -10.14 -9.20
C PRO A 226 -23.49 -11.20 -8.10
N LEU A 227 -23.05 -10.79 -6.92
CA LEU A 227 -23.16 -11.64 -5.75
C LEU A 227 -24.63 -12.03 -5.57
N ALA A 228 -24.89 -13.34 -5.48
CA ALA A 228 -26.23 -13.83 -5.22
C ALA A 228 -26.70 -13.31 -3.86
N ASN A 229 -27.89 -12.72 -3.81
CA ASN A 229 -28.47 -12.28 -2.54
C ASN A 229 -28.69 -13.52 -1.66
N PRO A 230 -28.06 -13.64 -0.49
CA PRO A 230 -28.23 -14.80 0.40
C PRO A 230 -29.69 -14.97 0.88
N ALA A 231 -30.54 -13.96 0.71
CA ALA A 231 -31.96 -14.01 1.07
C ALA A 231 -32.87 -14.77 0.06
N SER A 232 -32.33 -15.32 -1.04
CA SER A 232 -33.14 -16.06 -2.02
C SER A 232 -33.32 -17.55 -1.73
N HIS A 233 -32.91 -18.02 -0.55
CA HIS A 233 -33.26 -19.35 -0.04
C HIS A 233 -34.33 -19.22 1.05
N GLY A 234 -35.58 -19.00 0.60
CA GLY A 234 -36.79 -19.20 1.40
C GLY A 234 -37.40 -20.56 1.15
#